data_AF-X1MI16-F1
#
_entry.id   AF-X1MI16-F1
#
_cell.length_a   1.000
_cell.length_b   1.000
_cell.length_c   1.000
_cell.angle_alpha   90.00
_cell.angle_beta   90.00
_cell.angle_gamma   90.00
#
_symmetry.space_group_name_H-M   'P 1'
#
loop_
_entity.id
_entity.type
_entity.pdbx_description
1 polymer ?
#
loop_
_entity_poly.entity_id
_entity_poly.type
_entity_poly.pdbx_seq_one_letter_code
_entity_poly.pdbx_strand_id
1 'polypeptide(L)'
;PYYNKPTQKGLYLHFKKIAEEVDIPIVVYNVPSRTGVNILPETLAELAELKNIVAVKEASGNLDQMTHIVELCGDKITLLSGDDKLLLPVLSIGGKGVISVVANIIPRDVSDMVSEFEKGNYQRAKELFLSKVYPLSNAMFYETNPIPVKTSAQHS
;
A
#
# COMPACT_ATOMS: atom_id res chain seq x y z
N PRO A 1 -14.93 0.70 5.22
CA PRO A 1 -15.85 0.24 6.30
C PRO A 1 -15.57 -1.21 6.69
N TYR A 2 -15.18 -1.44 7.95
CA TYR A 2 -14.92 -2.78 8.49
C TYR A 2 -16.17 -3.35 9.15
N TYR A 3 -16.20 -4.68 9.35
CA TYR A 3 -17.25 -5.43 10.05
C TYR A 3 -18.61 -5.53 9.35
N ASN A 4 -19.18 -4.41 8.90
CA ASN A 4 -20.50 -4.34 8.28
C ASN A 4 -20.55 -4.80 6.81
N LYS A 5 -19.40 -5.15 6.21
CA LYS A 5 -19.25 -5.78 4.88
C LYS A 5 -20.16 -5.16 3.78
N PRO A 6 -20.03 -3.86 3.48
CA PRO A 6 -20.84 -3.20 2.47
C PRO A 6 -20.61 -3.78 1.06
N THR A 7 -21.58 -3.55 0.17
CA THR A 7 -21.42 -3.83 -1.27
C THR A 7 -20.41 -2.87 -1.91
N GLN A 8 -19.92 -3.17 -3.12
CA GLN A 8 -19.05 -2.26 -3.89
C GLN A 8 -19.69 -0.88 -4.09
N LYS A 9 -20.98 -0.83 -4.46
CA LYS A 9 -21.76 0.42 -4.54
C LYS A 9 -21.78 1.17 -3.20
N GLY A 10 -21.91 0.44 -2.09
CA GLY A 10 -21.85 1.02 -0.75
C GLY A 10 -20.47 1.60 -0.42
N LEU A 11 -19.39 0.90 -0.81
CA LEU A 11 -18.01 1.40 -0.66
C LEU A 11 -17.82 2.70 -1.47
N TYR A 12 -18.23 2.72 -2.73
CA TYR A 12 -18.16 3.92 -3.57
C TYR A 12 -18.88 5.10 -2.93
N LEU A 13 -20.16 4.93 -2.56
CA LEU A 13 -20.97 6.01 -1.96
C LEU A 13 -20.38 6.50 -0.63
N HIS A 14 -19.80 5.60 0.16
CA HIS A 14 -19.14 5.96 1.41
C HIS A 14 -17.94 6.88 1.19
N PHE A 15 -17.00 6.48 0.32
CA PHE A 15 -15.82 7.30 0.04
C PHE A 15 -16.18 8.58 -0.71
N LYS A 16 -17.12 8.52 -1.66
CA LYS A 16 -17.64 9.70 -2.35
C LYS A 16 -18.19 10.73 -1.36
N LYS A 17 -19.02 10.30 -0.41
CA LYS A 17 -19.60 11.22 0.57
C LYS A 17 -18.53 11.89 1.42
N ILE A 18 -17.49 11.17 1.83
CA ILE A 18 -16.36 11.75 2.57
C ILE A 18 -15.60 12.75 1.69
N ALA A 19 -15.28 12.36 0.45
CA ALA A 19 -14.57 13.17 -0.52
C ALA A 19 -15.29 14.49 -0.85
N GLU A 20 -16.63 14.51 -0.83
CA GLU A 20 -17.43 15.73 -1.07
C GLU A 20 -17.49 16.68 0.14
N GLU A 21 -17.16 16.20 1.35
CA GLU A 21 -17.29 16.98 2.60
C GLU A 21 -15.95 17.57 3.08
N VAL A 22 -14.83 17.21 2.46
CA VAL A 22 -13.49 17.69 2.86
C VAL A 22 -12.63 18.06 1.65
N ASP A 23 -11.80 19.10 1.80
CA ASP A 23 -10.91 19.58 0.73
C ASP A 23 -9.47 19.02 0.82
N ILE A 24 -9.23 18.05 1.71
CA ILE A 24 -7.90 17.44 1.89
C ILE A 24 -7.70 16.21 0.99
N PRO A 25 -6.46 15.89 0.59
CA PRO A 25 -6.16 14.65 -0.11
C PRO A 25 -6.50 13.40 0.73
N ILE A 26 -7.08 12.40 0.08
CA ILE A 26 -7.55 11.14 0.66
C ILE A 26 -6.75 9.98 0.06
N VAL A 27 -6.27 9.11 0.95
CA VAL A 27 -5.68 7.82 0.58
C VAL A 27 -6.66 6.73 0.94
N VAL A 28 -7.19 6.03 -0.05
CA VAL A 28 -8.05 4.85 0.17
C VAL A 28 -7.19 3.73 0.74
N TYR A 29 -7.67 3.03 1.77
CA TYR A 29 -6.95 1.90 2.34
C TYR A 29 -7.75 0.60 2.16
N ASN A 30 -7.24 -0.30 1.31
CA ASN A 30 -7.80 -1.62 1.10
C ASN A 30 -6.99 -2.68 1.87
N VAL A 31 -7.64 -3.38 2.81
CA VAL A 31 -7.02 -4.43 3.64
C VAL A 31 -8.05 -5.51 4.01
N PRO A 32 -8.46 -6.37 3.05
CA PRO A 32 -9.56 -7.32 3.21
C PRO A 32 -9.38 -8.28 4.38
N SER A 33 -8.14 -8.65 4.70
CA SER A 33 -7.80 -9.51 5.86
C SER A 33 -8.24 -8.91 7.21
N ARG A 34 -8.42 -7.59 7.29
CA ARG A 34 -8.86 -6.89 8.52
C ARG A 34 -10.28 -6.33 8.43
N THR A 35 -10.73 -5.95 7.23
CA THR A 35 -12.05 -5.34 7.04
C THR A 35 -13.14 -6.38 6.76
N GLY A 36 -12.77 -7.57 6.27
CA GLY A 36 -13.69 -8.60 5.80
C GLY A 36 -14.37 -8.26 4.46
N VAL A 37 -13.90 -7.21 3.77
CA VAL A 37 -14.39 -6.78 2.45
C VAL A 37 -13.22 -6.26 1.62
N ASN A 38 -13.17 -6.67 0.35
CA ASN A 38 -12.19 -6.20 -0.62
C ASN A 38 -12.80 -5.07 -1.46
N ILE A 39 -12.08 -3.96 -1.63
CA ILE A 39 -12.42 -2.94 -2.64
C ILE A 39 -11.85 -3.41 -3.97
N LEU A 40 -12.71 -3.65 -4.96
CA LEU A 40 -12.27 -4.16 -6.25
C LEU A 40 -11.63 -3.06 -7.12
N PRO A 41 -10.73 -3.41 -8.06
CA PRO A 41 -10.10 -2.46 -8.98
C PRO A 41 -11.08 -1.54 -9.70
N GLU A 42 -12.23 -2.04 -10.14
CA GLU A 42 -13.23 -1.26 -10.86
C GLU A 42 -13.87 -0.20 -9.96
N THR A 43 -14.09 -0.54 -8.68
CA THR A 43 -14.59 0.43 -7.69
C THR A 43 -13.54 1.47 -7.36
N LEU A 44 -12.26 1.09 -7.29
CA LEU A 44 -11.15 2.05 -7.15
C LEU A 44 -11.03 2.97 -8.36
N ALA A 45 -11.24 2.47 -9.57
CA ALA A 45 -11.21 3.27 -10.79
C ALA A 45 -12.31 4.34 -10.79
N GLU A 46 -13.53 3.99 -10.36
CA GLU A 46 -14.61 4.99 -10.17
C GLU A 46 -14.26 6.02 -9.09
N LEU A 47 -13.59 5.61 -8.02
CA LEU A 47 -13.15 6.51 -6.95
C LEU A 47 -12.00 7.44 -7.41
N ALA A 48 -11.12 6.98 -8.29
CA ALA A 48 -10.01 7.76 -8.82
C ALA A 48 -10.45 8.95 -9.69
N GLU A 49 -11.72 8.98 -10.13
CA GLU A 49 -12.31 10.15 -10.80
C GLU A 49 -12.63 11.30 -9.83
N LEU A 50 -12.60 11.05 -8.51
CA LEU A 50 -12.85 12.08 -7.49
C LEU A 50 -11.57 12.86 -7.20
N LYS A 51 -11.61 14.18 -7.34
CA LYS A 51 -10.44 15.08 -7.36
C LYS A 51 -9.49 14.94 -6.16
N ASN A 52 -10.00 14.61 -4.98
CA ASN A 52 -9.23 14.50 -3.75
C ASN A 52 -8.93 13.05 -3.34
N ILE A 53 -9.33 12.04 -4.11
CA ILE A 53 -8.85 10.66 -3.93
C ILE A 53 -7.57 10.50 -4.74
N VAL A 54 -6.43 10.62 -4.06
CA VAL A 54 -5.13 10.77 -4.73
C VAL A 54 -4.29 9.50 -4.73
N ALA A 55 -4.59 8.56 -3.82
CA ALA A 55 -3.80 7.34 -3.67
C ALA A 55 -4.63 6.19 -3.11
N VAL A 56 -4.13 4.97 -3.32
CA VAL A 56 -4.57 3.77 -2.63
C VAL A 56 -3.39 3.11 -1.92
N LYS A 57 -3.57 2.82 -0.63
CA LYS A 57 -2.78 1.85 0.12
C LYS A 57 -3.38 0.48 -0.11
N GLU A 58 -2.72 -0.36 -0.88
CA GLU A 58 -3.20 -1.69 -1.26
C GLU A 58 -2.49 -2.75 -0.40
N ALA A 59 -3.22 -3.36 0.55
CA ALA A 59 -2.71 -4.36 1.48
C ALA A 59 -3.47 -5.69 1.37
N SER A 60 -3.98 -6.03 0.19
CA SER A 60 -4.59 -7.34 -0.07
C SER A 60 -3.55 -8.45 -0.16
N GLY A 61 -2.29 -8.12 -0.45
CA GLY A 61 -1.24 -9.08 -0.77
C GLY A 61 -1.36 -9.67 -2.17
N ASN A 62 -2.25 -9.13 -3.02
CA ASN A 62 -2.53 -9.64 -4.35
C ASN A 62 -1.91 -8.73 -5.43
N LEU A 63 -0.78 -9.16 -6.00
CA LEU A 63 -0.08 -8.42 -7.06
C LEU A 63 -0.89 -8.32 -8.36
N ASP A 64 -1.74 -9.30 -8.67
CA ASP A 64 -2.61 -9.27 -9.85
C ASP A 64 -3.65 -8.13 -9.73
N GLN A 65 -4.27 -8.01 -8.55
CA GLN A 65 -5.17 -6.89 -8.24
C GLN A 65 -4.46 -5.54 -8.33
N MET A 66 -3.24 -5.44 -7.79
CA MET A 66 -2.42 -4.24 -7.87
C MET A 66 -2.09 -3.87 -9.32
N THR A 67 -1.78 -4.86 -10.16
CA THR A 67 -1.52 -4.68 -11.60
C THR A 67 -2.77 -4.18 -12.31
N HIS A 68 -3.93 -4.76 -12.03
CA HIS A 68 -5.21 -4.34 -12.61
C HIS A 68 -5.60 -2.91 -12.18
N ILE A 69 -5.26 -2.50 -10.95
CA ILE A 69 -5.42 -1.09 -10.52
C ILE A 69 -4.57 -0.16 -11.37
N VAL A 70 -3.29 -0.48 -11.61
CA VAL A 70 -2.42 0.34 -12.46
C VAL A 70 -2.96 0.40 -13.88
N GLU A 71 -3.42 -0.71 -14.44
CA GLU A 71 -4.01 -0.78 -15.77
C GLU A 71 -5.25 0.12 -15.91
N LEU A 72 -6.21 0.03 -14.97
CA LEU A 72 -7.46 0.77 -15.05
C LEU A 72 -7.32 2.25 -14.70
N CYS A 73 -6.48 2.57 -13.70
CA CYS A 73 -6.41 3.91 -13.14
C CYS A 73 -5.31 4.76 -13.78
N GLY A 74 -4.23 4.13 -14.27
CA GLY A 74 -3.03 4.85 -14.74
C GLY A 74 -2.53 5.85 -13.70
N ASP A 75 -2.27 7.08 -14.13
CA ASP A 75 -1.78 8.16 -13.26
C ASP A 75 -2.88 8.86 -12.44
N LYS A 76 -4.16 8.45 -12.55
CA LYS A 76 -5.26 9.07 -11.79
C LYS A 76 -5.16 8.82 -10.29
N ILE A 77 -4.52 7.72 -9.89
CA ILE A 77 -4.33 7.37 -8.49
C ILE A 77 -2.93 6.80 -8.26
N THR A 78 -2.30 7.21 -7.17
CA THR A 78 -1.02 6.65 -6.76
C THR A 78 -1.23 5.30 -6.06
N LEU A 79 -0.68 4.22 -6.60
CA LEU A 79 -0.63 2.93 -5.94
C LEU A 79 0.55 2.88 -4.94
N LEU A 80 0.24 2.66 -3.66
CA LEU A 80 1.20 2.42 -2.58
C LEU A 80 1.00 1.01 -2.03
N SER A 81 2.08 0.24 -1.93
CA SER A 81 2.02 -1.05 -1.23
C SER A 81 1.67 -0.84 0.24
N GLY A 82 0.77 -1.69 0.76
CA GLY A 82 0.54 -1.85 2.19
C GLY A 82 1.26 -3.07 2.78
N ASP A 83 2.00 -3.82 1.97
CA ASP A 83 2.83 -4.95 2.37
C ASP A 83 4.30 -4.72 1.96
N ASP A 84 5.18 -4.63 2.94
CA ASP A 84 6.62 -4.46 2.74
C ASP A 84 7.23 -5.58 1.88
N LYS A 85 6.68 -6.81 1.90
CA LYS A 85 7.14 -7.94 1.08
C LYS A 85 6.87 -7.75 -0.40
N LEU A 86 5.92 -6.87 -0.75
CA LEU A 86 5.54 -6.58 -2.12
C LEU A 86 6.12 -5.26 -2.63
N LEU A 87 6.91 -4.52 -1.83
CA LEU A 87 7.45 -3.23 -2.23
C LEU A 87 8.15 -3.28 -3.60
N LEU A 88 9.15 -4.15 -3.77
CA LEU A 88 9.88 -4.23 -5.05
C LEU A 88 8.99 -4.67 -6.23
N PRO A 89 8.17 -5.74 -6.12
CA PRO A 89 7.18 -6.06 -7.16
C PRO A 89 6.24 -4.91 -7.51
N VAL A 90 5.71 -4.19 -6.52
CA VAL A 90 4.78 -3.07 -6.72
C VAL A 90 5.44 -1.93 -7.49
N LEU A 91 6.69 -1.60 -7.16
CA LEU A 91 7.45 -0.60 -7.94
C LEU A 91 7.61 -1.04 -9.40
N SER A 92 7.84 -2.33 -9.67
CA SER A 92 8.05 -2.85 -11.02
C SER A 92 6.82 -2.76 -11.94
N ILE A 93 5.62 -2.73 -11.37
CA ILE A 93 4.36 -2.58 -12.11
C ILE A 93 3.86 -1.13 -12.15
N GLY A 94 4.64 -0.16 -11.67
CA GLY A 94 4.30 1.27 -11.73
C GLY A 94 3.75 1.88 -10.43
N GLY A 95 3.67 1.10 -9.35
CA GLY A 95 3.42 1.64 -8.01
C GLY A 95 4.53 2.61 -7.58
N LYS A 96 4.23 3.50 -6.63
CA LYS A 96 5.11 4.63 -6.27
C LYS A 96 5.71 4.53 -4.86
N GLY A 97 5.57 3.39 -4.20
CA GLY A 97 6.19 3.17 -2.89
C GLY A 97 5.38 2.29 -1.97
N VAL A 98 5.55 2.51 -0.67
CA VAL A 98 4.96 1.70 0.40
C VAL A 98 4.57 2.57 1.59
N ILE A 99 3.47 2.24 2.25
CA ILE A 99 3.17 2.70 3.61
C ILE A 99 3.62 1.58 4.56
N SER A 100 4.86 1.71 5.03
CA SER A 100 5.69 0.64 5.56
C SER A 100 5.58 0.44 7.06
N VAL A 101 5.64 -0.82 7.47
CA VAL A 101 5.86 -1.24 8.86
C VAL A 101 7.36 -1.25 9.15
N VAL A 102 8.13 -1.86 8.25
CA VAL A 102 9.60 -2.03 8.36
C VAL A 102 10.35 -0.70 8.45
N ALA A 103 9.84 0.36 7.83
CA ALA A 103 10.43 1.70 7.88
C ALA A 103 10.44 2.32 9.29
N ASN A 104 9.71 1.78 10.26
CA ASN A 104 9.85 2.20 11.66
C ASN A 104 11.20 1.75 12.27
N ILE A 105 11.85 0.75 11.68
CA ILE A 105 13.10 0.15 12.17
C ILE A 105 14.27 0.56 11.27
N ILE A 106 14.11 0.43 9.96
CA ILE A 106 15.15 0.72 8.96
C ILE A 106 14.69 1.79 7.94
N PRO A 107 14.28 3.00 8.38
CA PRO A 107 13.72 4.03 7.49
C PRO A 107 14.65 4.40 6.35
N ARG A 108 15.95 4.51 6.63
CA ARG A 108 16.97 4.84 5.62
C ARG A 108 17.08 3.77 4.55
N ASP A 109 17.18 2.49 4.93
CA ASP A 109 17.29 1.39 3.96
C ASP A 109 16.04 1.27 3.08
N VAL A 110 14.84 1.47 3.64
CA VAL A 110 13.59 1.46 2.86
C VAL A 110 13.55 2.65 1.88
N SER A 111 13.91 3.85 2.34
CA SER A 111 13.99 5.04 1.50
C SER A 111 15.03 4.90 0.38
N ASP A 112 16.22 4.40 0.71
CA ASP A 112 17.30 4.17 -0.26
C ASP A 112 16.88 3.14 -1.30
N MET A 113 16.19 2.06 -0.90
CA MET A 113 15.70 1.06 -1.84
C MET A 113 14.74 1.63 -2.88
N VAL A 114 13.78 2.47 -2.46
CA VAL A 114 12.85 3.15 -3.38
C VAL A 114 13.62 4.13 -4.27
N SER A 115 14.50 4.95 -3.69
CA SER A 115 15.28 5.94 -4.45
C SER A 115 16.19 5.30 -5.50
N GLU A 116 16.83 4.18 -5.18
CA GLU A 116 17.66 3.45 -6.14
C GLU A 116 16.82 2.84 -7.26
N PHE A 117 15.60 2.38 -6.97
CA PHE A 117 14.66 1.92 -8.00
C PHE A 117 14.27 3.07 -8.95
N GLU A 118 13.92 4.23 -8.41
CA GLU A 118 13.53 5.43 -9.18
C GLU A 118 14.66 5.95 -10.07
N LYS A 119 15.92 5.84 -9.62
CA LYS A 119 17.11 6.19 -10.42
C LYS A 119 17.43 5.17 -11.53
N GLY A 120 16.71 4.04 -11.60
CA GLY A 120 16.98 2.95 -12.54
C GLY A 120 18.06 1.96 -12.07
N ASN A 121 18.53 2.08 -10.82
CA ASN A 121 19.53 1.18 -10.23
C ASN A 121 18.87 -0.10 -9.70
N TYR A 122 18.18 -0.84 -10.56
CA TYR A 122 17.33 -1.97 -10.18
C TYR A 122 18.08 -3.08 -9.44
N GLN A 123 19.33 -3.35 -9.83
CA GLN A 123 20.17 -4.34 -9.14
C GLN A 123 20.43 -3.94 -7.68
N ARG A 124 20.74 -2.66 -7.45
CA ARG A 124 20.96 -2.13 -6.11
C ARG A 124 19.68 -2.13 -5.27
N ALA A 125 18.56 -1.72 -5.86
CA ALA A 125 17.25 -1.76 -5.21
C ALA A 125 16.88 -3.20 -4.79
N LYS A 126 17.13 -4.19 -5.67
CA LYS A 126 16.92 -5.61 -5.38
C LYS A 126 17.80 -6.11 -4.24
N GLU A 127 19.08 -5.73 -4.22
CA GLU A 127 19.99 -6.10 -3.12
C GLU A 127 19.51 -5.56 -1.78
N LEU A 128 19.14 -4.28 -1.70
CA LEU A 128 18.58 -3.67 -0.49
C LEU A 128 17.29 -4.36 -0.06
N PHE A 129 16.40 -4.64 -1.01
CA PHE A 129 15.16 -5.35 -0.74
C PHE A 129 15.41 -6.73 -0.12
N LEU A 130 16.26 -7.56 -0.74
CA LEU A 130 16.52 -8.93 -0.30
C LEU A 130 17.34 -9.01 1.00
N SER A 131 18.27 -8.08 1.21
CA SER A 131 19.18 -8.11 2.37
C SER A 131 18.64 -7.38 3.60
N LYS A 132 17.72 -6.42 3.43
CA LYS A 132 17.21 -5.56 4.52
C LYS A 132 15.71 -5.66 4.69
N VAL A 133 14.95 -5.30 3.65
CA VAL A 133 13.50 -5.10 3.76
C VAL A 133 12.75 -6.42 3.93
N TYR A 134 13.03 -7.40 3.06
CA TYR A 134 12.31 -8.67 3.04
C TYR A 134 12.52 -9.54 4.29
N PRO A 135 13.76 -9.71 4.81
CA PRO A 135 13.98 -10.48 6.04
C PRO A 135 13.27 -9.87 7.25
N LEU A 136 13.35 -8.54 7.41
CA LEU A 136 12.66 -7.85 8.50
C LEU A 136 11.16 -7.92 8.34
N SER A 137 10.63 -7.71 7.14
CA SER A 137 9.20 -7.87 6.88
C SER A 137 8.70 -9.25 7.32
N ASN A 138 9.40 -10.33 6.96
CA ASN A 138 9.04 -11.68 7.44
C ASN A 138 9.08 -11.82 8.97
N ALA A 139 10.08 -11.24 9.63
CA ALA A 139 10.16 -11.25 11.09
C ALA A 139 9.00 -10.48 11.76
N MET A 140 8.60 -9.33 11.18
CA MET A 140 7.53 -8.48 11.72
C MET A 140 6.13 -9.09 11.63
N PHE A 141 5.94 -10.14 10.85
CA PHE A 141 4.67 -10.85 10.69
C PHE A 141 4.66 -12.24 11.33
N TYR A 142 5.62 -12.54 12.21
CA TYR A 142 5.59 -13.75 13.04
C TYR A 142 4.44 -13.69 14.08
N GLU A 143 4.02 -12.49 14.48
CA GLU A 143 2.80 -12.19 15.24
C GLU A 143 2.03 -11.02 14.59
N THR A 144 0.77 -10.80 14.98
CA THR A 144 -0.06 -9.72 14.40
C THR A 144 0.53 -8.33 14.68
N ASN A 145 0.98 -7.63 13.64
CA ASN A 145 1.35 -6.21 13.69
C ASN A 145 0.19 -5.35 14.29
N PRO A 146 0.41 -4.39 15.23
CA PRO A 146 1.66 -3.70 15.61
C PRO A 146 2.48 -4.27 16.78
N ILE A 147 2.22 -5.49 17.25
CA ILE A 147 2.91 -6.03 18.45
C ILE A 147 4.44 -6.12 18.26
N PRO A 148 4.97 -6.69 17.16
CA PRO A 148 6.42 -6.85 17.00
C PRO A 148 7.19 -5.53 16.78
N VAL A 149 6.54 -4.52 16.19
CA VAL A 149 7.15 -3.20 15.90
C VAL A 149 7.51 -2.48 17.17
N LYS A 150 6.59 -2.47 18.14
CA LYS A 150 6.83 -1.80 19.42
C LYS A 150 8.01 -2.42 20.17
N THR A 151 8.13 -3.74 20.16
CA THR A 151 9.22 -4.45 20.84
C THR A 151 10.57 -4.16 20.19
N SER A 152 10.63 -4.17 18.86
CA SER A 152 11.88 -3.91 18.13
C SER A 152 12.37 -2.47 18.33
N ALA A 153 11.47 -1.48 18.25
CA ALA A 153 11.81 -0.07 18.44
C ALA A 153 12.32 0.27 19.86
N GLN A 154 12.06 -0.59 20.85
CA GLN A 154 12.60 -0.43 22.22
C GLN A 154 14.02 -0.95 22.38
N HIS A 155 14.54 -1.71 21.40
CA HIS A 155 15.85 -2.35 21.43
C HIS A 155 16.77 -1.86 20.30
N SER A 156 16.34 -0.86 19.54
CA SER A 156 17.10 -0.17 18.47
C SER A 156 17.98 0.95 19.00
#